data_AF-A0A1Y3XDR1-F1
#
_entry.id   AF-A0A1Y3XDR1-F1
#
_cell.length_a   1.000
_cell.length_b   1.000
_cell.length_c   1.000
_cell.angle_alpha   90.00
_cell.angle_beta   90.00
_cell.angle_gamma   90.00
#
_symmetry.space_group_name_H-M   'P 1'
#
loop_
_entity.id
_entity.type
_entity.pdbx_description
1 polymer ?
#
loop_
_entity_poly.entity_id
_entity_poly.type
_entity_poly.pdbx_seq_one_letter_code
_entity_poly.pdbx_strand_id
1 'polypeptide(L)'
;MQRFPHYRQHEQMDCGPTCLRMIAAYYGKRYSLERLREQCHISRLGVSMLGISEAAEKIGMRSMGVEISFKQLAEDAPLPCIVHWNQEHFVVVYRCTEKQVWVADPATSKLKYTAEEFCRCWTSNRKEGQDTGIALLLEPSPEFYKEEDDETDNGFQGMGFMLSYIKPYKQLVGQLFLGLLLGSLIQLILPFLTQSIVDFGINNQNLNYVYLVLLAQLTLSISNAGVGFIRGWILLHLGTRINISLISAEEHEEARRAFLNQQRGMEQMMSNLSSARIQEASLRQDCWTH
;
A
#
# COMPACT_ATOMS: atom_id res chain seq x y z
N MET A 1 14.74 9.93 5.84
CA MET A 1 13.87 8.76 6.09
C MET A 1 12.76 9.22 7.01
N GLN A 2 11.48 9.01 6.64
CA GLN A 2 10.40 9.36 7.56
C GLN A 2 10.48 8.43 8.78
N ARG A 3 10.44 8.99 9.98
CA ARG A 3 10.56 8.24 11.23
C ARG A 3 9.24 7.50 11.45
N PHE A 4 9.26 6.16 11.47
CA PHE A 4 8.05 5.37 11.73
C PHE A 4 7.43 5.78 13.09
N PRO A 5 6.14 6.14 13.14
CA PRO A 5 5.48 6.52 14.38
C PRO A 5 5.42 5.33 15.33
N HIS A 6 5.51 5.58 16.63
CA HIS A 6 5.40 4.52 17.63
C HIS A 6 4.43 4.98 18.70
N TYR A 7 3.42 4.14 18.95
CA TYR A 7 2.45 4.33 20.02
C TYR A 7 2.60 3.14 20.98
N ARG A 8 2.47 3.42 22.27
CA ARG A 8 2.45 2.38 23.30
C ARG A 8 1.01 1.97 23.59
N GLN A 9 0.80 0.68 23.81
CA GLN A 9 -0.48 0.16 24.26
C GLN A 9 -0.71 0.53 25.74
N HIS A 10 -1.96 0.82 26.10
CA HIS A 10 -2.35 1.07 27.48
C HIS A 10 -2.69 -0.23 28.20
N GLU A 11 -3.36 -1.16 27.51
CA GLU A 11 -3.70 -2.49 28.04
C GLU A 11 -3.07 -3.61 27.19
N GLN A 12 -2.93 -4.81 27.77
CA GLN A 12 -2.34 -5.96 27.06
C GLN A 12 -3.15 -6.36 25.82
N MET A 13 -4.47 -6.16 25.84
CA MET A 13 -5.37 -6.51 24.73
C MET A 13 -5.34 -5.51 23.57
N ASP A 14 -4.60 -4.39 23.69
CA ASP A 14 -4.59 -3.30 22.72
C ASP A 14 -3.48 -3.39 21.69
N CYS A 15 -2.71 -4.48 21.67
CA CYS A 15 -1.61 -4.65 20.74
C CYS A 15 -2.06 -4.51 19.29
N GLY A 16 -3.20 -5.11 18.89
CA GLY A 16 -3.76 -5.00 17.54
C GLY A 16 -4.24 -3.58 17.17
N PRO A 17 -5.17 -2.97 17.93
CA PRO A 17 -5.60 -1.59 17.69
C PRO A 17 -4.43 -0.59 17.67
N THR A 18 -3.44 -0.76 18.55
CA THR A 18 -2.25 0.09 18.58
C THR A 18 -1.35 -0.13 17.36
N CYS A 19 -1.21 -1.37 16.87
CA CYS A 19 -0.53 -1.67 15.62
C CYS A 19 -1.22 -0.99 14.42
N LEU A 20 -2.54 -1.09 14.34
CA LEU A 20 -3.33 -0.44 13.30
C LEU A 20 -3.19 1.08 13.37
N ARG A 21 -3.20 1.67 14.58
CA ARG A 21 -2.95 3.10 14.80
C ARG A 21 -1.58 3.56 14.29
N MET A 22 -0.52 2.78 14.55
CA MET A 22 0.82 3.08 14.06
C MET A 22 0.88 3.06 12.53
N ILE A 23 0.21 2.10 11.89
CA ILE A 23 0.17 1.99 10.43
C ILE A 23 -0.65 3.12 9.81
N ALA A 24 -1.84 3.41 10.35
CA ALA A 24 -2.65 4.54 9.89
C ALA A 24 -1.87 5.86 10.00
N ALA A 25 -1.17 6.08 11.12
CA ALA A 25 -0.33 7.26 11.32
C ALA A 25 0.87 7.32 10.37
N TYR A 26 1.41 6.17 9.96
CA TYR A 26 2.45 6.11 8.94
C TYR A 26 1.93 6.56 7.57
N TYR A 27 0.66 6.25 7.26
CA TYR A 27 -0.03 6.69 6.05
C TYR A 27 -0.69 8.07 6.18
N GLY A 28 -0.54 8.75 7.31
CA GLY A 28 -0.94 10.14 7.51
C GLY A 28 -2.32 10.38 8.11
N LYS A 29 -2.98 9.34 8.67
CA LYS A 29 -4.23 9.47 9.44
C LYS A 29 -4.00 9.14 10.91
N ARG A 30 -4.58 9.92 11.81
CA ARG A 30 -4.50 9.82 13.27
C ARG A 30 -5.86 9.48 13.86
N TYR A 31 -6.12 8.19 13.96
CA TYR A 31 -7.26 7.70 14.70
C TYR A 31 -6.99 7.67 16.20
N SER A 32 -8.04 7.94 16.96
CA SER A 32 -8.08 7.70 18.40
C SER A 32 -7.95 6.19 18.67
N LEU A 33 -7.32 5.82 19.80
CA LEU A 33 -7.23 4.41 20.16
C LEU A 33 -8.62 3.81 20.43
N GLU A 34 -9.51 4.60 21.04
CA GLU A 34 -10.88 4.19 21.39
C GLU A 34 -11.70 3.78 20.16
N ARG A 35 -11.70 4.61 19.09
CA ARG A 35 -12.34 4.26 17.81
C ARG A 35 -11.81 2.94 17.25
N LEU A 36 -10.49 2.74 17.25
CA LEU A 36 -9.89 1.51 16.75
C LEU A 36 -10.20 0.30 17.65
N ARG A 37 -10.32 0.48 18.97
CA ARG A 37 -10.74 -0.57 19.90
C ARG A 37 -12.17 -1.03 19.62
N GLU A 38 -13.09 -0.08 19.43
CA GLU A 38 -14.49 -0.36 19.08
C GLU A 38 -14.60 -1.11 17.75
N GLN A 39 -13.83 -0.68 16.74
CA GLN A 39 -13.86 -1.28 15.41
C GLN A 39 -13.27 -2.70 15.36
N CYS A 40 -12.24 -2.98 16.16
CA CYS A 40 -11.56 -4.28 16.26
C CYS A 40 -12.38 -5.37 16.99
N HIS A 41 -13.51 -5.01 17.60
CA HIS A 41 -14.37 -5.91 18.39
C HIS A 41 -13.56 -6.79 19.38
N ILE A 42 -12.77 -6.15 20.25
CA ILE A 42 -11.88 -6.85 21.20
C ILE A 42 -12.68 -7.85 22.04
N SER A 43 -12.26 -9.11 22.02
CA SER A 43 -12.85 -10.18 22.82
C SER A 43 -12.18 -10.27 24.19
N ARG A 44 -12.73 -11.07 25.12
CA ARG A 44 -12.09 -11.37 26.41
C ARG A 44 -10.73 -12.09 26.29
N LEU A 45 -10.44 -12.67 25.13
CA LEU A 45 -9.17 -13.35 24.83
C LEU A 45 -8.18 -12.42 24.09
N GLY A 46 -8.51 -11.14 23.93
CA GLY A 46 -7.75 -10.19 23.14
C GLY A 46 -8.33 -9.97 21.75
N VAL A 47 -7.49 -9.42 20.86
CA VAL A 47 -7.86 -9.07 19.49
C VAL A 47 -7.45 -10.17 18.52
N SER A 48 -8.34 -10.58 17.62
CA SER A 48 -8.02 -11.56 16.58
C SER A 48 -7.48 -10.87 15.33
N MET A 49 -6.68 -11.57 14.52
CA MET A 49 -6.21 -11.03 13.25
C MET A 49 -7.37 -10.65 12.31
N LEU A 50 -8.46 -11.42 12.36
CA LEU A 50 -9.69 -11.11 11.64
C LEU A 50 -10.29 -9.78 12.12
N GLY A 51 -10.35 -9.54 13.44
CA GLY A 51 -10.85 -8.28 14.00
C GLY A 51 -9.99 -7.08 13.58
N ILE A 52 -8.67 -7.23 13.52
CA ILE A 52 -7.77 -6.18 13.01
C ILE A 52 -8.01 -5.93 11.52
N SER A 53 -8.20 -6.99 10.73
CA SER A 53 -8.50 -6.94 9.30
C SER A 53 -9.82 -6.21 9.03
N GLU A 54 -10.88 -6.56 9.76
CA GLU A 54 -12.18 -5.88 9.65
C GLU A 54 -12.11 -4.41 10.07
N ALA A 55 -11.38 -4.09 11.14
CA ALA A 55 -11.17 -2.70 11.57
C ALA A 55 -10.39 -1.90 10.53
N ALA A 56 -9.35 -2.49 9.93
CA ALA A 56 -8.59 -1.87 8.86
C ALA A 56 -9.47 -1.57 7.64
N GLU A 57 -10.36 -2.50 7.26
CA GLU A 57 -11.32 -2.30 6.18
C GLU A 57 -12.35 -1.22 6.51
N LYS A 58 -12.82 -1.14 7.75
CA LYS A 58 -13.73 -0.08 8.20
C LYS A 58 -13.12 1.33 8.13
N ILE A 59 -11.82 1.47 8.37
CA ILE A 59 -11.13 2.77 8.18
C ILE A 59 -10.71 3.01 6.72
N GLY A 60 -11.11 2.14 5.79
CA GLY A 60 -10.84 2.27 4.37
C GLY A 60 -9.49 1.71 3.91
N MET A 61 -8.77 0.92 4.72
CA MET A 61 -7.58 0.20 4.27
C MET A 61 -7.95 -1.16 3.65
N ARG A 62 -7.21 -1.59 2.64
CA ARG A 62 -7.23 -2.98 2.18
C ARG A 62 -6.38 -3.83 3.12
N SER A 63 -6.93 -4.97 3.51
CA SER A 63 -6.27 -5.90 4.41
C SER A 63 -6.23 -7.30 3.81
N MET A 64 -5.09 -7.99 3.94
CA MET A 64 -4.92 -9.36 3.47
C MET A 64 -4.09 -10.16 4.45
N GLY A 65 -4.71 -11.15 5.09
CA GLY A 65 -4.02 -12.13 5.95
C GLY A 65 -3.33 -13.18 5.09
N VAL A 66 -2.02 -13.32 5.27
CA VAL A 66 -1.19 -14.26 4.52
C VAL A 66 -0.32 -15.09 5.46
N GLU A 67 0.00 -16.30 5.03
CA GLU A 67 1.03 -17.13 5.65
C GLU A 67 2.20 -17.22 4.68
N ILE A 68 3.34 -16.63 5.03
CA ILE A 68 4.48 -16.45 4.12
C ILE A 68 5.81 -16.83 4.78
N SER A 69 6.80 -17.14 3.95
CA SER A 69 8.19 -17.36 4.40
C SER A 69 8.89 -16.03 4.70
N PHE A 70 9.99 -16.09 5.46
CA PHE A 70 10.81 -14.90 5.73
C PHE A 70 11.34 -14.22 4.46
N LYS A 71 11.69 -15.01 3.45
CA LYS A 71 12.18 -14.48 2.18
C LYS A 71 11.10 -13.66 1.46
N GLN A 72 9.88 -14.18 1.40
CA GLN A 72 8.74 -13.46 0.84
C GLN A 72 8.39 -12.19 1.65
N LEU A 73 8.53 -12.24 2.98
CA LEU A 73 8.35 -11.06 3.82
C LEU A 73 9.41 -9.97 3.52
N ALA A 74 10.64 -10.36 3.17
CA ALA A 74 11.71 -9.43 2.87
C ALA A 74 11.67 -8.86 1.45
N GLU A 75 11.22 -9.65 0.46
CA GLU A 75 11.26 -9.29 -0.97
C GLU A 75 9.91 -8.79 -1.51
N ASP A 76 8.80 -9.42 -1.13
CA ASP A 76 7.50 -9.26 -1.80
C ASP A 76 6.46 -8.50 -0.96
N ALA A 77 6.56 -8.54 0.37
CA ALA A 77 5.52 -8.00 1.24
C ALA A 77 5.50 -6.45 1.29
N PRO A 78 4.31 -5.82 1.17
CA PRO A 78 4.18 -4.38 1.39
C PRO A 78 4.42 -4.05 2.87
N LEU A 79 5.23 -3.02 3.12
CA LEU A 79 5.56 -2.52 4.45
C LEU A 79 5.02 -1.10 4.64
N PRO A 80 4.51 -0.76 5.85
CA PRO A 80 4.48 -1.56 7.08
C PRO A 80 3.35 -2.62 7.10
N CYS A 81 3.62 -3.76 7.74
CA CYS A 81 2.63 -4.82 7.93
C CYS A 81 2.56 -5.26 9.40
N ILE A 82 1.45 -5.88 9.82
CA ILE A 82 1.29 -6.44 11.16
C ILE A 82 1.66 -7.92 11.10
N VAL A 83 2.44 -8.39 12.07
CA VAL A 83 2.79 -9.81 12.16
C VAL A 83 2.35 -10.40 13.50
N HIS A 84 1.99 -11.67 13.47
CA HIS A 84 1.66 -12.42 14.68
C HIS A 84 2.96 -12.83 15.39
N TRP A 85 3.12 -12.44 16.64
CA TRP A 85 4.36 -12.55 17.40
C TRP A 85 4.18 -13.46 18.61
N ASN A 86 5.02 -14.48 18.72
CA ASN A 86 5.03 -15.43 19.84
C ASN A 86 3.66 -16.04 20.18
N GLN A 87 2.79 -16.19 19.17
CA GLN A 87 1.44 -16.76 19.26
C GLN A 87 0.41 -16.04 20.16
N GLU A 88 0.79 -14.92 20.79
CA GLU A 88 -0.06 -14.20 21.75
C GLU A 88 -0.04 -12.68 21.55
N HIS A 89 0.79 -12.15 20.64
CA HIS A 89 1.02 -10.71 20.50
C HIS A 89 1.03 -10.25 19.04
N PHE A 90 0.82 -8.96 18.81
CA PHE A 90 0.93 -8.36 17.48
C PHE A 90 1.96 -7.24 17.49
N VAL A 91 2.81 -7.23 16.45
CA VAL A 91 3.84 -6.19 16.26
C VAL A 91 3.83 -5.71 14.82
N VAL A 92 4.34 -4.49 14.59
CA VAL A 92 4.44 -3.93 13.23
C VAL A 92 5.85 -4.08 12.69
N VAL A 93 5.99 -4.71 11.52
CA VAL A 93 7.23 -4.68 10.76
C VAL A 93 7.17 -3.48 9.82
N TYR A 94 8.05 -2.50 10.02
CA TYR A 94 8.08 -1.29 9.19
C TYR A 94 9.26 -1.23 8.22
N ARG A 95 10.24 -2.11 8.39
CA ARG A 95 11.35 -2.31 7.45
C ARG A 95 11.89 -3.72 7.57
N CYS A 96 12.13 -4.38 6.45
CA CYS A 96 12.75 -5.69 6.38
C CYS A 96 13.90 -5.67 5.38
N THR A 97 14.92 -6.48 5.65
CA THR A 97 16.05 -6.79 4.75
C THR A 97 16.42 -8.25 4.97
N GLU A 98 17.18 -8.86 4.06
CA GLU A 98 17.60 -10.27 4.18
C GLU A 98 18.27 -10.62 5.52
N LYS A 99 18.92 -9.66 6.19
CA LYS A 99 19.67 -9.89 7.43
C LYS A 99 19.02 -9.32 8.68
N GLN A 100 18.18 -8.30 8.53
CA GLN A 100 17.72 -7.48 9.66
C GLN A 100 16.27 -7.03 9.47
N VAL A 101 15.53 -7.07 10.58
CA VAL A 101 14.13 -6.67 10.64
C VAL A 101 13.96 -5.57 11.67
N TRP A 102 13.22 -4.53 11.30
CA TRP A 102 12.86 -3.46 12.20
C TRP A 102 11.39 -3.60 12.59
N VAL A 103 11.19 -3.77 13.90
CA VAL A 103 9.89 -4.05 14.50
C VAL A 103 9.51 -2.89 15.41
N ALA A 104 8.26 -2.45 15.33
CA ALA A 104 7.64 -1.55 16.28
C ALA A 104 6.68 -2.36 17.15
N ASP A 105 7.11 -2.61 18.38
CA ASP A 105 6.32 -3.36 19.36
C ASP A 105 5.48 -2.37 20.20
N PRO A 106 4.14 -2.48 20.21
CA PRO A 106 3.29 -1.61 21.01
C PRO A 106 3.49 -1.78 22.52
N ALA A 107 3.98 -2.93 23.01
CA ALA A 107 4.25 -3.15 24.43
C ALA A 107 5.54 -2.47 24.89
N THR A 108 6.54 -2.39 24.02
CA THR A 108 7.90 -2.02 24.41
C THR A 108 8.37 -0.75 23.71
N SER A 109 8.99 -0.91 22.53
CA SER A 109 9.58 0.16 21.74
C SER A 109 9.89 -0.31 20.33
N LYS A 110 10.60 0.50 19.55
CA LYS A 110 11.13 0.08 18.25
C LYS A 110 12.41 -0.71 18.45
N LEU A 111 12.38 -1.97 18.06
CA LEU A 111 13.45 -2.93 18.21
C LEU A 111 13.97 -3.35 16.83
N LYS A 112 15.19 -3.88 16.84
CA LYS A 112 15.87 -4.38 15.65
C LYS A 112 16.35 -5.79 15.95
N TYR A 113 15.94 -6.73 15.11
CA TYR A 113 16.25 -8.15 15.25
C TYR A 113 17.10 -8.63 14.07
N THR A 114 17.90 -9.66 14.29
CA THR A 114 18.45 -10.44 13.17
C THR A 114 17.35 -11.28 12.53
N ALA A 115 17.58 -11.74 11.30
CA ALA A 115 16.66 -12.64 10.61
C ALA A 115 16.39 -13.90 11.45
N GLU A 116 17.42 -14.49 12.08
CA GLU A 116 17.24 -15.69 12.89
C GLU A 116 16.42 -15.43 14.16
N GLU A 117 16.70 -14.33 14.87
CA GLU A 117 15.94 -13.95 16.07
C GLU A 117 14.47 -13.68 15.75
N PHE A 118 14.21 -12.96 14.66
CA PHE A 118 12.86 -12.66 14.20
C PHE A 118 12.09 -13.94 13.85
N CYS A 119 12.69 -14.83 13.06
CA CYS A 119 12.04 -16.08 12.66
C CYS A 119 11.69 -16.98 13.86
N ARG A 120 12.51 -16.99 14.92
CA ARG A 120 12.20 -17.78 16.13
C ARG A 120 10.92 -17.35 16.83
N CYS A 121 10.57 -16.07 16.76
CA CYS A 121 9.38 -15.52 17.42
C CYS A 121 8.17 -15.40 16.48
N TRP A 122 8.40 -15.21 15.18
CA TRP A 122 7.34 -15.01 14.19
C TRP A 122 6.83 -16.31 13.56
N THR A 123 7.68 -17.33 13.44
CA THR A 123 7.29 -18.59 12.80
C THR A 123 6.22 -19.29 13.62
N SER A 124 5.10 -19.59 12.97
CA SER A 124 3.96 -20.27 13.58
C SER A 124 3.75 -21.68 13.03
N ASN A 125 4.20 -21.95 11.81
CA ASN A 125 3.96 -23.23 11.16
C ASN A 125 5.15 -23.65 10.29
N ARG A 126 5.18 -24.93 9.92
CA ARG A 126 6.16 -25.47 8.99
C ARG A 126 5.43 -26.17 7.85
N LYS A 127 5.36 -25.51 6.69
CA LYS A 127 4.82 -26.08 5.46
C LYS A 127 5.97 -26.45 4.53
N GLU A 128 5.96 -27.69 4.03
CA GLU A 128 6.92 -28.18 3.02
C GLU A 128 8.40 -28.02 3.42
N GLY A 129 8.70 -28.10 4.72
CA GLY A 129 10.08 -27.95 5.23
C GLY A 129 10.57 -26.50 5.33
N GLN A 130 9.72 -25.50 5.06
CA GLN A 130 9.99 -24.09 5.27
C GLN A 130 9.20 -23.56 6.47
N ASP A 131 9.88 -22.75 7.27
CA ASP A 131 9.30 -22.06 8.42
C ASP A 131 8.47 -20.85 7.92
N THR A 132 7.17 -20.88 8.19
CA THR A 132 6.20 -19.86 7.75
C THR A 132 5.59 -19.13 8.94
N GLY A 133 5.33 -17.84 8.74
CA GLY A 133 4.69 -16.98 9.74
C GLY A 133 3.47 -16.27 9.17
N ILE A 134 2.58 -15.86 10.07
CA ILE A 134 1.35 -15.16 9.70
C ILE A 134 1.61 -13.65 9.70
N ALA A 135 1.21 -12.99 8.62
CA ALA A 135 1.28 -11.54 8.46
C ALA A 135 -0.06 -11.01 7.94
N LEU A 136 -0.43 -9.81 8.40
CA LEU A 136 -1.54 -9.03 7.88
C LEU A 136 -0.95 -7.86 7.08
N LEU A 137 -1.08 -7.97 5.76
CA LEU A 137 -0.67 -6.95 4.82
C LEU A 137 -1.74 -5.87 4.75
N LEU A 138 -1.31 -4.61 4.77
CA LEU A 138 -2.18 -3.46 4.85
C LEU A 138 -1.76 -2.43 3.81
N GLU A 139 -2.70 -2.00 2.98
CA GLU A 139 -2.49 -0.95 1.99
C GLU A 139 -3.67 0.03 2.05
N PRO A 140 -3.42 1.35 2.09
CA PRO A 140 -4.52 2.29 2.11
C PRO A 140 -5.24 2.30 0.75
N SER A 141 -6.57 2.26 0.79
CA SER A 141 -7.41 2.41 -0.40
C SER A 141 -7.74 3.89 -0.67
N PRO A 142 -8.35 4.24 -1.80
CA PRO A 142 -8.88 5.59 -2.03
C PRO A 142 -9.88 6.05 -0.97
N GLU A 143 -10.59 5.13 -0.31
CA GLU A 143 -11.58 5.43 0.73
C GLU A 143 -10.92 5.86 2.05
N PHE A 144 -9.76 5.29 2.40
CA PHE A 144 -8.97 5.66 3.59
C PHE A 144 -8.69 7.17 3.65
N TYR A 145 -8.48 7.80 2.50
CA TYR A 145 -8.21 9.24 2.44
C TYR A 145 -9.46 10.11 2.50
N LYS A 146 -10.63 9.56 2.14
CA LYS A 146 -11.92 10.24 2.20
C LYS A 146 -12.49 10.26 3.62
N GLU A 147 -12.19 9.25 4.44
CA GLU A 147 -12.59 9.25 5.84
C GLU A 147 -12.04 10.47 6.59
N GLU A 148 -12.87 11.13 7.38
CA GLU A 148 -12.40 12.19 8.27
C GLU A 148 -11.51 11.60 9.37
N ASP A 149 -10.41 12.29 9.63
CA ASP A 149 -9.46 11.89 10.67
C ASP A 149 -9.96 12.39 12.03
N ASP A 150 -9.83 11.59 13.09
CA ASP A 150 -10.33 11.96 14.43
C ASP A 150 -9.61 13.21 14.98
N GLU A 151 -8.36 13.46 14.53
CA GLU A 151 -7.49 14.52 15.08
C GLU A 151 -7.08 15.62 14.08
N THR A 152 -7.83 15.87 12.99
CA THR A 152 -7.47 16.96 12.07
C THR A 152 -7.90 18.35 12.57
N ASP A 153 -7.04 18.95 13.39
CA ASP A 153 -6.68 20.36 13.27
C ASP A 153 -5.24 20.40 12.71
N ASN A 154 -5.09 20.49 11.38
CA ASN A 154 -3.91 21.01 10.64
C ASN A 154 -3.98 20.61 9.15
N GLY A 155 -4.62 21.46 8.33
CA GLY A 155 -4.89 21.26 6.90
C GLY A 155 -3.70 21.27 5.93
N PHE A 156 -2.48 20.87 6.34
CA PHE A 156 -1.27 20.94 5.50
C PHE A 156 -0.65 19.58 5.12
N GLN A 157 -1.15 18.44 5.62
CA GLN A 157 -0.52 17.14 5.40
C GLN A 157 -1.03 16.34 4.18
N GLY A 158 -2.18 16.69 3.59
CA GLY A 158 -2.73 15.98 2.43
C GLY A 158 -1.86 16.04 1.16
N MET A 159 -1.05 17.10 0.99
CA MET A 159 -0.25 17.30 -0.24
C MET A 159 1.10 16.56 -0.21
N GLY A 160 1.65 16.27 0.98
CA GLY A 160 2.89 15.49 1.13
C GLY A 160 2.71 13.98 0.91
N PHE A 161 1.46 13.51 0.96
CA PHE A 161 1.11 12.10 0.95
C PHE A 161 1.07 11.49 -0.48
N MET A 162 0.57 12.23 -1.48
CA MET A 162 0.65 11.81 -2.90
C MET A 162 2.11 11.64 -3.36
N LEU A 163 3.02 12.45 -2.79
CA LEU A 163 4.47 12.34 -3.01
C LEU A 163 5.05 11.01 -2.48
N SER A 164 4.40 10.37 -1.51
CA SER A 164 4.85 9.09 -0.93
C SER A 164 4.59 7.90 -1.87
N TYR A 165 3.51 7.93 -2.64
CA TYR A 165 3.24 6.93 -3.69
C TYR A 165 4.18 7.04 -4.89
N ILE A 166 4.70 8.24 -5.17
CA ILE A 166 5.67 8.48 -6.25
C ILE A 166 7.12 8.16 -5.78
N LYS A 167 7.37 8.03 -4.47
CA LYS A 167 8.70 7.75 -3.92
C LYS A 167 9.39 6.48 -4.47
N PRO A 168 8.70 5.36 -4.73
CA PRO A 168 9.35 4.17 -5.29
C PRO A 168 9.84 4.42 -6.73
N TYR A 169 9.19 5.32 -7.47
CA TYR A 169 9.44 5.59 -8.89
C TYR A 169 10.24 6.88 -9.14
N LYS A 170 10.95 7.40 -8.14
CA LYS A 170 11.71 8.67 -8.21
C LYS A 170 12.66 8.78 -9.39
N GLN A 171 13.31 7.68 -9.78
CA GLN A 171 14.23 7.67 -10.91
C GLN A 171 13.48 7.87 -12.24
N LEU A 172 12.32 7.24 -12.43
CA LEU A 172 11.49 7.42 -13.61
C LEU A 172 10.89 8.83 -13.66
N VAL A 173 10.43 9.36 -12.52
CA VAL A 173 9.92 10.74 -12.44
C VAL A 173 11.03 11.76 -12.67
N GLY A 174 12.24 11.50 -12.19
CA GLY A 174 13.42 12.31 -12.50
C GLY A 174 13.75 12.33 -13.99
N GLN A 175 13.68 11.18 -14.66
CA GLN A 175 13.86 11.09 -16.12
C GLN A 175 12.76 11.84 -16.89
N LEU A 176 11.50 11.76 -16.44
CA LEU A 176 10.40 12.54 -17.01
C LEU A 176 10.63 14.05 -16.86
N PHE A 177 11.05 14.49 -15.66
CA PHE A 177 11.32 15.89 -15.39
C PHE A 177 12.51 16.41 -16.21
N LEU A 178 13.58 15.62 -16.32
CA LEU A 178 14.74 15.93 -17.14
C LEU A 178 14.36 15.99 -18.63
N GLY A 179 13.54 15.04 -19.11
CA GLY A 179 13.04 15.04 -20.48
C GLY A 179 12.15 16.25 -20.79
N LEU A 180 11.27 16.65 -19.85
CA LEU A 180 10.47 17.86 -19.95
C LEU A 180 11.33 19.12 -20.01
N LEU A 181 12.36 19.20 -19.17
CA LEU A 181 13.27 20.34 -19.12
C LEU A 181 14.09 20.46 -20.41
N LEU A 182 14.69 19.35 -20.87
CA LEU A 182 15.45 19.30 -22.12
C LEU A 182 14.58 19.63 -23.34
N GLY A 183 13.37 19.05 -23.43
CA GLY A 183 12.44 19.36 -24.52
C GLY A 183 12.03 20.83 -24.55
N SER A 184 11.78 21.42 -23.37
CA SER A 184 11.43 22.84 -23.24
C SER A 184 12.58 23.75 -23.69
N LEU A 185 13.83 23.41 -23.34
CA LEU A 185 15.00 24.16 -23.79
C LEU A 185 15.18 24.09 -25.32
N ILE A 186 14.99 22.91 -25.92
CA ILE A 186 15.07 22.75 -27.39
C ILE A 186 13.98 23.56 -28.09
N GLN A 187 12.75 23.54 -27.56
CA GLN A 187 11.65 24.36 -28.09
C GLN A 187 11.93 25.86 -27.98
N LEU A 188 12.64 26.29 -26.94
CA LEU A 188 13.01 27.70 -26.76
C LEU A 188 14.10 28.15 -27.74
N ILE A 189 14.98 27.25 -28.20
CA ILE A 189 16.06 27.57 -29.15
C ILE A 189 15.52 27.80 -30.57
N LEU A 190 14.47 27.10 -30.97
CA LEU A 190 13.86 27.21 -32.32
C LEU A 190 13.51 28.65 -32.75
N PRO A 191 12.80 29.47 -31.95
CA PRO A 191 12.50 30.86 -32.34
C PRO A 191 13.75 31.71 -32.55
N PHE A 192 14.82 31.51 -31.77
CA PHE A 192 16.09 32.22 -31.97
C PHE A 192 16.79 31.82 -33.27
N LEU A 193 16.73 30.53 -33.65
CA LEU A 193 17.27 30.08 -34.94
C LEU A 193 16.49 30.68 -36.10
N THR A 194 15.16 30.73 -36.01
CA THR A 194 14.32 31.38 -37.03
C THR A 194 14.60 32.87 -37.14
N GLN A 195 14.79 33.57 -36.01
CA GLN A 195 15.21 34.95 -36.01
C GLN A 195 16.59 35.12 -36.69
N SER A 196 17.55 34.25 -36.39
CA SER A 196 18.88 34.29 -36.99
C SER A 196 18.86 34.10 -38.52
N ILE A 197 17.92 33.28 -39.04
CA ILE A 197 17.72 33.13 -40.48
C ILE A 197 17.30 34.48 -41.10
N VAL A 198 16.40 35.23 -40.47
CA VAL A 198 15.93 36.52 -40.98
C VAL A 198 17.04 37.58 -40.88
N ASP A 199 17.64 37.71 -39.69
CA ASP A 199 18.56 38.80 -39.36
C ASP A 199 19.93 38.64 -40.04
N PHE A 200 20.46 37.42 -40.15
CA PHE A 200 21.78 37.15 -40.71
C PHE A 200 21.76 36.37 -42.02
N GLY A 201 20.78 35.50 -42.22
CA GLY A 201 20.66 34.72 -43.45
C GLY A 201 20.14 35.55 -44.62
N ILE A 202 18.93 36.08 -44.47
CA ILE A 202 18.22 36.82 -45.53
C ILE A 202 18.84 38.21 -45.73
N ASN A 203 19.08 38.95 -44.65
CA ASN A 203 19.61 40.31 -44.73
C ASN A 203 21.00 40.37 -45.42
N ASN A 204 21.88 39.41 -45.14
CA ASN A 204 23.21 39.34 -45.77
C ASN A 204 23.23 38.46 -47.04
N GLN A 205 22.08 37.96 -47.49
CA GLN A 205 21.94 37.04 -48.64
C GLN A 205 22.86 35.80 -48.59
N ASN A 206 23.23 35.35 -47.38
CA ASN A 206 24.16 34.23 -47.21
C ASN A 206 23.41 32.89 -47.15
N LEU A 207 23.18 32.29 -48.31
CA LEU A 207 22.45 31.02 -48.43
C LEU A 207 23.15 29.85 -47.71
N ASN A 208 24.49 29.84 -47.64
CA ASN A 208 25.22 28.80 -46.92
C ASN A 208 24.93 28.84 -45.42
N TYR A 209 24.80 30.04 -44.83
CA TYR A 209 24.39 30.20 -43.45
C TYR A 209 22.96 29.70 -43.22
N VAL A 210 22.04 30.03 -44.13
CA VAL A 210 20.66 29.55 -44.07
C VAL A 210 20.59 28.02 -44.09
N TYR A 211 21.32 27.36 -45.00
CA TYR A 211 21.35 25.89 -45.06
C TYR A 211 21.94 25.26 -43.79
N LEU A 212 22.97 25.86 -43.19
CA LEU A 212 23.54 25.41 -41.92
C LEU A 212 22.53 25.49 -40.77
N VAL A 213 21.80 26.61 -40.66
CA VAL A 213 20.79 26.79 -39.61
C VAL A 213 19.59 25.85 -39.83
N LEU A 214 19.15 25.65 -41.07
CA LEU A 214 18.08 24.69 -41.40
C LEU A 214 18.48 23.25 -41.04
N LEU A 215 19.73 22.85 -41.32
CA LEU A 215 20.24 21.54 -40.91
C LEU A 215 20.24 21.41 -39.38
N ALA A 216 20.68 22.44 -38.66
CA ALA A 216 20.64 22.47 -37.20
C ALA A 216 19.20 22.36 -36.65
N GLN A 217 18.23 23.08 -37.24
CA GLN A 217 16.82 22.99 -36.88
C GLN A 217 16.25 21.58 -37.13
N LEU A 218 16.64 20.93 -38.23
CA LEU A 218 16.23 19.56 -38.53
C LEU A 218 16.77 18.58 -37.49
N THR A 219 18.06 18.67 -37.16
CA THR A 219 18.67 17.83 -36.11
C THR A 219 18.00 18.04 -34.75
N LEU A 220 17.76 19.30 -34.35
CA LEU A 220 17.08 19.62 -33.09
C LEU A 220 15.64 19.10 -33.05
N SER A 221 14.93 19.15 -34.18
CA SER A 221 13.56 18.63 -34.28
C SER A 221 13.53 17.11 -34.13
N ILE A 222 14.48 16.40 -34.73
CA ILE A 222 14.65 14.95 -34.56
C ILE A 222 14.98 14.61 -33.10
N SER A 223 15.88 15.37 -32.46
CA SER A 223 16.19 15.18 -31.03
C SER A 223 14.96 15.40 -30.15
N ASN A 224 14.15 16.42 -30.42
CA ASN A 224 12.92 16.67 -29.67
C ASN A 224 11.90 15.53 -29.85
N ALA A 225 11.75 15.00 -31.06
CA ALA A 225 10.92 13.83 -31.33
C ALA A 225 11.40 12.59 -30.55
N GLY A 226 12.72 12.36 -30.49
CA GLY A 226 13.32 11.29 -29.69
C GLY A 226 13.04 11.40 -28.20
N VAL A 227 13.19 12.60 -27.62
CA VAL A 227 12.85 12.87 -26.21
C VAL A 227 11.35 12.63 -25.96
N GLY A 228 10.50 13.05 -26.89
CA GLY A 228 9.06 12.80 -26.86
C GLY A 228 8.71 11.32 -26.86
N PHE A 229 9.39 10.52 -27.69
CA PHE A 229 9.23 9.06 -27.75
C PHE A 229 9.61 8.39 -26.43
N ILE A 230 10.78 8.74 -25.87
CA ILE A 230 11.25 8.20 -24.58
C ILE A 230 10.24 8.52 -23.47
N ARG A 231 9.75 9.77 -23.42
CA ARG A 231 8.73 10.19 -22.45
C ARG A 231 7.44 9.38 -22.62
N GLY A 232 6.97 9.20 -23.85
CA GLY A 232 5.78 8.40 -24.15
C GLY A 232 5.93 6.94 -23.71
N TRP A 233 7.09 6.34 -23.97
CA TRP A 233 7.41 4.98 -23.53
C TRP A 233 7.40 4.85 -21.99
N ILE A 234 8.03 5.79 -21.28
CA ILE A 234 8.06 5.81 -19.81
C ILE A 234 6.63 5.95 -19.25
N LEU A 235 5.82 6.85 -19.81
CA LEU A 235 4.43 7.04 -19.39
C LEU A 235 3.57 5.79 -19.64
N LEU A 236 3.77 5.12 -20.77
CA LEU A 236 3.06 3.88 -21.09
C LEU A 236 3.44 2.75 -20.13
N HIS A 237 4.73 2.60 -19.83
CA HIS A 237 5.21 1.61 -18.86
C HIS A 237 4.68 1.89 -17.45
N LEU A 238 4.65 3.16 -17.04
CA LEU A 238 4.12 3.56 -15.73
C LEU A 238 2.60 3.37 -15.67
N GLY A 239 1.88 3.81 -16.70
CA GLY A 239 0.42 3.71 -16.77
C GLY A 239 -0.07 2.27 -16.81
N THR A 240 0.61 1.37 -17.52
CA THR A 240 0.26 -0.06 -17.54
C THR A 240 0.49 -0.72 -16.18
N ARG A 241 1.60 -0.42 -15.48
CA ARG A 241 1.85 -0.93 -14.12
C ARG A 241 0.78 -0.47 -13.13
N ILE A 242 0.41 0.82 -13.18
CA ILE A 242 -0.63 1.38 -12.31
C ILE A 242 -2.00 0.75 -12.65
N ASN A 243 -2.35 0.66 -13.94
CA ASN A 243 -3.63 0.10 -14.36
C ASN A 243 -3.77 -1.39 -14.00
N ILE A 244 -2.71 -2.18 -14.18
CA ILE A 244 -2.70 -3.59 -13.77
C ILE A 244 -2.83 -3.71 -12.25
N SER A 245 -2.14 -2.87 -11.46
CA SER A 245 -2.31 -2.87 -9.99
C SER A 245 -3.72 -2.46 -9.55
N LEU A 246 -4.41 -1.63 -10.33
CA LEU A 246 -5.78 -1.22 -10.03
C LEU A 246 -6.79 -2.33 -10.37
N ILE A 247 -6.70 -2.90 -11.58
CA ILE A 247 -7.62 -3.93 -12.07
C ILE A 247 -7.46 -5.24 -11.29
N SER A 248 -6.21 -5.68 -11.05
CA SER A 248 -5.98 -6.89 -10.24
C SER A 248 -6.49 -6.73 -8.81
N ALA A 249 -6.46 -5.51 -8.26
CA ALA A 249 -7.00 -5.27 -6.93
C ALA A 249 -8.54 -5.24 -6.91
N GLU A 250 -9.20 -4.82 -8.00
CA GLU A 250 -10.66 -4.83 -8.14
C GLU A 250 -11.19 -6.27 -8.35
N GLU A 251 -10.56 -7.07 -9.22
CA GLU A 251 -10.92 -8.49 -9.43
C GLU A 251 -10.74 -9.33 -8.16
N HIS A 252 -9.64 -9.13 -7.42
CA HIS A 252 -9.43 -9.85 -6.16
C HIS A 252 -10.48 -9.48 -5.09
N GLU A 253 -10.98 -8.25 -5.12
CA GLU A 253 -11.98 -7.77 -4.16
C GLU A 253 -13.37 -8.36 -4.46
N GLU A 254 -13.76 -8.46 -5.73
CA GLU A 254 -15.00 -9.14 -6.15
C GLU A 254 -14.97 -10.64 -5.83
N ALA A 255 -13.87 -11.33 -6.15
CA ALA A 255 -13.72 -12.75 -5.87
C ALA A 255 -13.79 -13.06 -4.36
N ARG A 256 -13.19 -12.20 -3.53
CA ARG A 256 -13.23 -12.34 -2.07
C ARG A 256 -14.62 -12.05 -1.50
N ARG A 257 -15.32 -11.03 -2.00
CA ARG A 257 -16.72 -10.73 -1.61
C ARG A 257 -17.67 -11.88 -1.97
N ALA A 258 -17.50 -12.48 -3.14
CA ALA A 258 -18.27 -13.65 -3.56
C ALA A 258 -18.05 -14.85 -2.61
N PHE A 259 -16.78 -15.12 -2.26
CA PHE A 259 -16.43 -16.21 -1.34
C PHE A 259 -16.98 -16.00 0.07
N LEU A 260 -16.84 -14.80 0.64
CA LEU A 260 -17.36 -14.48 1.98
C LEU A 260 -18.89 -14.56 2.07
N ASN A 261 -19.60 -14.13 1.02
CA ASN A 261 -21.06 -14.27 0.95
C ASN A 261 -21.49 -15.74 0.89
N GLN A 262 -20.75 -16.60 0.18
CA GLN A 262 -21.01 -18.03 0.14
C GLN A 262 -20.78 -18.69 1.50
N GLN A 263 -19.72 -18.29 2.23
CA GLN A 263 -19.42 -18.81 3.55
C GLN A 263 -20.50 -18.40 4.58
N ARG A 264 -20.93 -17.13 4.60
CA ARG A 264 -22.02 -16.66 5.46
C ARG A 264 -23.35 -17.37 5.17
N GLY A 265 -23.67 -17.62 3.91
CA GLY A 265 -24.87 -18.38 3.52
C GLY A 265 -24.85 -19.80 4.07
N MET A 266 -23.68 -20.45 4.05
CA MET A 266 -23.52 -21.80 4.58
C MET A 266 -23.60 -21.84 6.10
N GLU A 267 -23.04 -20.85 6.80
CA GLU A 267 -23.17 -20.71 8.26
C GLU A 267 -24.61 -20.45 8.71
N GLN A 268 -25.35 -19.59 8.00
CA GLN A 268 -26.79 -19.37 8.27
C GLN A 268 -27.61 -20.64 8.05
N MET A 269 -27.30 -21.43 7.01
CA MET A 269 -27.97 -22.69 6.76
C MET A 269 -27.69 -23.72 7.87
N MET A 270 -26.44 -23.83 8.32
CA MET A 270 -26.04 -24.70 9.44
C MET A 270 -26.68 -24.26 10.77
N SER A 271 -26.74 -22.95 11.01
CA SER A 271 -27.42 -22.38 12.18
C SER A 271 -28.92 -22.74 12.17
N ASN A 272 -29.60 -22.52 11.04
CA ASN A 272 -31.03 -22.82 10.91
C ASN A 272 -31.35 -24.32 11.07
N LEU A 273 -30.48 -25.20 10.56
CA LEU A 273 -30.60 -26.65 10.75
C LEU A 273 -30.37 -27.06 12.20
N SER A 274 -29.44 -26.40 12.90
CA SER A 274 -29.20 -26.67 14.32
C SER A 274 -30.39 -26.23 15.19
N SER A 275 -30.95 -25.05 14.93
CA SER A 275 -32.14 -24.55 15.64
C SER A 275 -33.37 -25.41 15.34
N ALA A 276 -33.54 -25.88 14.09
CA ALA A 276 -34.62 -26.80 13.74
C ALA A 276 -34.51 -28.13 14.51
N ARG A 277 -33.30 -28.70 14.61
CA ARG A 277 -33.07 -29.93 15.40
C ARG A 277 -33.31 -29.74 16.90
N ILE A 278 -32.95 -28.59 17.46
CA ILE A 278 -33.20 -28.26 18.87
C ILE A 278 -34.71 -28.14 19.13
N GLN A 279 -35.45 -27.54 18.20
CA GLN A 279 -36.88 -27.38 18.32
C GLN A 279 -37.63 -28.73 18.21
N GLU A 280 -37.22 -29.59 17.28
CA GLU A 280 -37.71 -30.98 17.19
C GLU A 280 -37.39 -31.80 18.44
N ALA A 281 -36.22 -31.61 19.05
CA ALA A 281 -35.85 -32.28 20.29
C ALA A 281 -36.72 -31.83 21.48
N SER A 282 -37.05 -30.54 21.59
CA SER A 282 -37.93 -30.03 22.66
C SER A 282 -39.37 -30.56 22.53
N LEU A 283 -39.91 -30.61 21.30
CA LEU A 283 -41.25 -31.14 21.03
C LEU A 283 -41.38 -32.64 21.33
N ARG A 284 -40.28 -33.39 21.23
CA ARG A 284 -40.27 -34.81 21.65
C ARG A 284 -40.23 -34.99 23.15
N GLN A 285 -39.70 -34.05 23.93
CA GLN A 285 -39.66 -34.13 25.39
C GLN A 285 -41.04 -33.88 26.04
N ASP A 286 -41.84 -32.97 25.48
CA ASP A 286 -43.19 -32.67 25.97
C ASP A 286 -44.20 -33.82 25.75
N CYS A 287 -43.91 -34.75 24.84
CA CYS A 287 -44.77 -35.90 24.54
C CYS A 287 -44.61 -37.07 25.54
N TRP A 288 -43.61 -37.03 26.43
CA TRP A 288 -43.37 -38.07 27.46
C TRP A 288 -43.87 -37.68 28.86
N THR A 289 -44.46 -36.49 29.02
CA THR A 289 -44.89 -35.95 30.32
C THR A 289 -46.41 -36.00 30.57
N HIS A 290 -47.16 -36.79 29.80
CA HIS A 290 -48.60 -37.01 29.99
C HIS A 290 -48.97 -38.49 30.13
#